data_AF-A0A7X8J680-F1
#
_entry.id   AF-A0A7X8J680-F1
#
_cell.length_a   1.000
_cell.length_b   1.000
_cell.length_c   1.000
_cell.angle_alpha   90.00
_cell.angle_beta   90.00
_cell.angle_gamma   90.00
#
_symmetry.space_group_name_H-M   'P 1'
#
loop_
_entity.id
_entity.type
_entity.pdbx_description
1 polymer ?
#
loop_
_entity_poly.entity_id
_entity_poly.type
_entity_poly.pdbx_seq_one_letter_code
_entity_poly.pdbx_strand_id
1 'polypeptide(L)'
;MDITNILEQISRTLNEVQILAKQNQTQNLPPRVSVDLALTKTMQLYDSLLCLQKTLSADIEILESKSDAIVSEQTPLVEPVYIPEIIEQAKEPEIVEQIAEPETVLQDELDVSKVELEEQPQQKKHVIPSNSDVDVSQKIGKKPISNIAAAIGINERFQFIKELFQNNVELYTGAIQELNELTSFELAYTLLQKKYNLDFDNELVQRFLSIVERRYL
;
A
#
# COMPACT_ATOMS: atom_id res chain seq x y z
N MET A 1 17.22 -27.38 -14.72
CA MET A 1 15.91 -28.07 -14.70
C MET A 1 15.08 -27.37 -15.73
N ASP A 2 14.65 -28.07 -16.77
CA ASP A 2 14.16 -27.41 -17.99
C ASP A 2 12.81 -26.74 -17.73
N ILE A 3 12.60 -25.54 -18.30
CA ILE A 3 11.36 -24.75 -18.11
C ILE A 3 10.12 -25.60 -18.43
N THR A 4 10.17 -26.41 -19.49
CA THR A 4 9.11 -27.34 -19.88
C THR A 4 8.75 -28.34 -18.77
N ASN A 5 9.73 -28.86 -18.03
CA ASN A 5 9.53 -29.79 -16.93
C ASN A 5 8.91 -29.10 -15.70
N ILE A 6 9.33 -27.86 -15.41
CA ILE A 6 8.75 -27.02 -14.35
C ILE A 6 7.28 -26.70 -14.69
N LEU A 7 6.98 -26.34 -15.94
CA LEU A 7 5.61 -26.08 -16.42
C LEU A 7 4.72 -27.34 -16.39
N GLU A 8 5.27 -28.51 -16.72
CA GLU A 8 4.56 -29.79 -16.58
C GLU A 8 4.24 -30.11 -15.11
N GLN A 9 5.19 -29.88 -14.19
CA GLN A 9 5.00 -30.04 -12.76
C GLN A 9 3.94 -29.06 -12.19
N ILE A 10 3.94 -27.81 -12.64
CA ILE A 10 2.91 -26.80 -12.31
C ILE A 10 1.54 -27.27 -12.82
N SER A 11 1.44 -27.68 -14.08
CA SER A 11 0.19 -28.18 -14.67
C SER A 11 -0.36 -29.39 -13.90
N ARG A 12 0.51 -30.34 -13.56
CA ARG A 12 0.14 -31.52 -12.76
C ARG A 12 -0.34 -31.15 -11.35
N THR A 13 0.42 -30.34 -10.62
CA THR A 13 0.05 -29.95 -9.24
C THR A 13 -1.23 -29.12 -9.21
N LEU A 14 -1.47 -28.25 -10.20
CA LEU A 14 -2.73 -27.52 -10.36
C LEU A 14 -3.93 -28.47 -10.59
N ASN A 15 -3.77 -29.51 -11.40
CA ASN A 15 -4.81 -30.54 -11.59
C ASN A 15 -5.06 -31.34 -10.29
N GLU A 16 -4.01 -31.71 -9.55
CA GLU A 16 -4.13 -32.39 -8.25
C GLU A 16 -4.89 -31.51 -7.22
N VAL A 17 -4.59 -30.20 -7.14
CA VAL A 17 -5.35 -29.22 -6.33
C VAL A 17 -6.81 -29.11 -6.79
N GLN A 18 -7.07 -29.05 -8.10
CA GLN A 18 -8.44 -28.95 -8.64
C GLN A 18 -9.28 -30.19 -8.31
N ILE A 19 -8.68 -31.38 -8.31
CA ILE A 19 -9.34 -32.62 -7.90
C ILE A 19 -9.69 -32.59 -6.40
N LEU A 20 -8.75 -32.18 -5.54
CA LEU A 20 -8.99 -32.04 -4.09
C LEU A 20 -10.08 -31.00 -3.79
N ALA A 21 -10.09 -29.87 -4.51
CA ALA A 21 -11.14 -28.86 -4.40
C ALA A 21 -12.53 -29.41 -4.75
N LYS A 22 -12.66 -30.16 -5.86
CA LYS A 22 -13.91 -30.83 -6.26
C LYS A 22 -14.35 -31.88 -5.24
N GLN A 23 -13.43 -32.68 -4.71
CA GLN A 23 -13.73 -33.67 -3.66
C GLN A 23 -14.24 -32.99 -2.38
N ASN A 24 -13.60 -31.91 -1.94
CA ASN A 24 -14.03 -31.14 -0.78
C ASN A 24 -15.38 -30.42 -1.01
N GLN A 25 -15.72 -30.04 -2.25
CA GLN A 25 -17.05 -29.49 -2.60
C GLN A 25 -18.17 -30.54 -2.56
N THR A 26 -17.88 -31.83 -2.77
CA THR A 26 -18.89 -32.90 -2.72
C THR A 26 -19.26 -33.37 -1.32
N GLN A 27 -18.57 -32.89 -0.27
CA GLN A 27 -18.86 -33.25 1.12
C GLN A 27 -19.35 -32.02 1.91
N ASN A 28 -20.41 -32.20 2.70
CA ASN A 28 -21.00 -31.13 3.51
C ASN A 28 -20.03 -30.63 4.62
N LEU A 29 -19.06 -31.47 5.01
CA LEU A 29 -17.91 -31.09 5.82
C LEU A 29 -16.67 -31.86 5.29
N PRO A 30 -15.67 -31.19 4.69
CA PRO A 30 -14.48 -31.88 4.18
C PRO A 30 -13.62 -32.45 5.32
N PRO A 31 -13.09 -33.68 5.21
CA PRO A 31 -12.17 -34.25 6.20
C PRO A 31 -10.92 -33.38 6.39
N ARG A 32 -10.47 -33.22 7.64
CA ARG A 32 -9.24 -32.45 7.95
C ARG A 32 -8.04 -32.87 7.09
N VAL A 33 -7.87 -34.18 6.88
CA VAL A 33 -6.77 -34.74 6.06
C VAL A 33 -6.83 -34.30 4.59
N SER A 34 -8.01 -34.12 3.98
CA SER A 34 -8.11 -33.63 2.60
C SER A 34 -7.91 -32.10 2.50
N VAL A 35 -8.11 -31.37 3.59
CA VAL A 35 -7.72 -29.95 3.71
C VAL A 35 -6.21 -29.82 3.90
N ASP A 36 -5.61 -30.56 4.83
CA ASP A 36 -4.17 -30.58 5.09
C ASP A 36 -3.37 -31.03 3.84
N LEU A 37 -3.91 -31.98 3.06
CA LEU A 37 -3.35 -32.40 1.77
C LEU A 37 -3.49 -31.32 0.69
N ALA A 38 -4.62 -30.60 0.62
CA ALA A 38 -4.80 -29.51 -0.32
C ALA A 38 -3.88 -28.31 -0.03
N LEU A 39 -3.65 -27.99 1.25
CA LEU A 39 -2.66 -27.01 1.69
C LEU A 39 -1.26 -27.42 1.26
N THR A 40 -0.87 -28.68 1.54
CA THR A 40 0.42 -29.25 1.11
C THR A 40 0.63 -29.17 -0.41
N LYS A 41 -0.42 -29.45 -1.20
CA LYS A 41 -0.36 -29.35 -2.67
C LYS A 41 -0.31 -27.91 -3.17
N THR A 42 -0.93 -26.96 -2.46
CA THR A 42 -0.84 -25.54 -2.74
C THR A 42 0.57 -24.99 -2.46
N MET A 43 1.25 -25.48 -1.41
CA MET A 43 2.66 -25.17 -1.15
C MET A 43 3.57 -25.71 -2.26
N GLN A 44 3.41 -26.97 -2.68
CA GLN A 44 4.16 -27.55 -3.81
C GLN A 44 3.98 -26.76 -5.13
N LEU A 45 2.78 -26.21 -5.37
CA LEU A 45 2.51 -25.33 -6.51
C LEU A 45 3.23 -23.98 -6.36
N TYR A 46 3.21 -23.36 -5.17
CA TYR A 46 3.94 -22.12 -4.88
C TYR A 46 5.46 -22.28 -5.09
N ASP A 47 6.07 -23.35 -4.55
CA ASP A 47 7.50 -23.62 -4.71
C ASP A 47 7.88 -23.81 -6.19
N SER A 48 7.01 -24.48 -6.97
CA SER A 48 7.20 -24.69 -8.40
C SER A 48 7.10 -23.38 -9.21
N LEU A 49 6.17 -22.48 -8.84
CA LEU A 49 6.03 -21.15 -9.44
C LEU A 49 7.21 -20.23 -9.09
N LEU A 50 7.70 -20.30 -7.84
CA LEU A 50 8.90 -19.57 -7.41
C LEU A 50 10.17 -20.10 -8.10
N CYS A 51 10.22 -21.40 -8.41
CA CYS A 51 11.27 -21.98 -9.25
C CYS A 51 11.23 -21.44 -10.68
N LEU A 52 10.04 -21.43 -11.31
CA LEU A 52 9.83 -20.84 -12.65
C LEU A 52 10.23 -19.36 -12.70
N GLN A 53 9.86 -18.57 -11.69
CA GLN A 53 10.25 -17.16 -11.59
C GLN A 53 11.77 -16.99 -11.55
N LYS A 54 12.48 -17.82 -10.77
CA LYS A 54 13.95 -17.77 -10.64
C LYS A 54 14.66 -18.19 -11.92
N THR A 55 14.14 -19.17 -12.65
CA THR A 55 14.68 -19.55 -13.97
C THR A 55 14.49 -18.40 -14.97
N LEU A 56 13.28 -17.82 -15.03
CA LEU A 56 13.00 -16.70 -15.93
C LEU A 56 13.86 -15.46 -15.64
N SER A 57 14.20 -15.17 -14.38
CA SER A 57 15.17 -14.10 -14.06
C SER A 57 16.61 -14.44 -14.42
N ALA A 58 17.04 -15.69 -14.27
CA ALA A 58 18.41 -16.12 -14.60
C ALA A 58 18.65 -16.13 -16.12
N ASP A 59 17.64 -16.46 -16.92
CA ASP A 59 17.74 -16.42 -18.38
C ASP A 59 17.86 -14.98 -18.93
N ILE A 60 17.42 -13.95 -18.18
CA ILE A 60 17.56 -12.54 -18.55
C ILE A 60 19.03 -12.08 -18.43
N GLU A 61 19.73 -12.43 -17.33
CA GLU A 61 21.18 -12.16 -17.17
C GLU A 61 22.03 -12.83 -18.26
N ILE A 62 21.54 -13.95 -18.83
CA ILE A 62 22.20 -14.67 -19.93
C ILE A 62 21.98 -14.01 -21.30
N LEU A 63 20.96 -13.15 -21.46
CA LEU A 63 20.78 -12.35 -22.69
C LEU A 63 21.67 -11.11 -22.72
N GLU A 64 21.78 -10.36 -21.62
CA GLU A 64 22.61 -9.14 -21.58
C GLU A 64 24.11 -9.44 -21.78
N SER A 65 24.57 -10.61 -21.33
CA SER A 65 25.96 -11.06 -21.46
C SER A 65 26.36 -11.54 -22.88
N LYS A 66 25.52 -11.33 -23.91
CA LYS A 66 25.79 -11.76 -25.31
C LYS A 66 25.66 -10.67 -26.38
N SER A 67 25.33 -9.44 -26.00
CA SER A 67 25.15 -8.32 -26.96
C SER A 67 26.43 -7.56 -27.32
N ASP A 68 27.46 -7.54 -26.46
CA ASP A 68 28.69 -6.73 -26.65
C ASP A 68 29.75 -7.37 -27.58
N ALA A 69 29.32 -7.82 -28.78
CA ALA A 69 30.25 -8.27 -29.82
C ALA A 69 29.66 -8.24 -31.25
N ILE A 70 29.36 -7.06 -31.81
CA ILE A 70 29.65 -6.68 -33.22
C ILE A 70 29.35 -5.19 -33.43
N VAL A 71 30.22 -4.50 -34.17
CA VAL A 71 30.15 -3.06 -34.48
C VAL A 71 29.55 -2.83 -35.89
N SER A 72 29.00 -1.62 -36.09
CA SER A 72 28.38 -1.06 -37.30
C SER A 72 26.85 -1.27 -37.38
N GLU A 73 26.02 -0.26 -37.66
CA GLU A 73 26.33 0.97 -38.41
C GLU A 73 25.41 2.19 -38.10
N GLN A 74 26.00 3.40 -38.25
CA GLN A 74 25.38 4.74 -38.40
C GLN A 74 24.54 5.37 -37.25
N THR A 75 25.05 6.52 -36.78
CA THR A 75 24.36 7.57 -36.00
C THR A 75 23.55 8.51 -36.93
N PRO A 76 22.55 9.27 -36.44
CA PRO A 76 22.77 10.51 -35.68
C PRO A 76 21.93 10.57 -34.37
N LEU A 77 22.46 10.95 -33.20
CA LEU A 77 23.19 12.16 -32.79
C LEU A 77 22.28 13.40 -32.59
N VAL A 78 21.85 13.59 -31.34
CA VAL A 78 21.71 14.90 -30.66
C VAL A 78 22.15 14.71 -29.20
N GLU A 79 23.10 15.51 -28.75
CA GLU A 79 23.62 15.57 -27.37
C GLU A 79 23.08 16.84 -26.64
N PRO A 80 23.44 17.11 -25.37
CA PRO A 80 23.34 16.27 -24.17
C PRO A 80 22.60 17.05 -23.04
N VAL A 81 22.62 16.57 -21.79
CA VAL A 81 23.17 17.33 -20.63
C VAL A 81 23.22 16.47 -19.35
N TYR A 82 24.28 16.70 -18.58
CA TYR A 82 24.60 16.11 -17.27
C TYR A 82 23.47 16.12 -16.23
N ILE A 83 23.47 15.08 -15.39
CA ILE A 83 23.39 15.25 -13.92
C ILE A 83 24.65 14.54 -13.35
N PRO A 84 25.45 15.20 -12.49
CA PRO A 84 26.69 14.62 -11.99
C PRO A 84 26.45 13.59 -10.88
N GLU A 85 27.23 12.51 -10.92
CA GLU A 85 27.43 11.59 -9.80
C GLU A 85 28.20 12.31 -8.67
N ILE A 86 27.70 12.22 -7.44
CA ILE A 86 28.46 12.60 -6.23
C ILE A 86 28.43 11.41 -5.27
N ILE A 87 29.55 10.70 -5.23
CA ILE A 87 29.86 9.72 -4.20
C ILE A 87 30.40 10.49 -2.99
N GLU A 88 29.74 10.43 -1.82
CA GLU A 88 30.51 10.61 -0.57
C GLU A 88 29.99 9.84 0.65
N GLN A 89 30.81 8.87 1.06
CA GLN A 89 31.10 8.36 2.41
C GLN A 89 29.97 7.96 3.38
N ALA A 90 30.10 6.72 3.87
CA ALA A 90 29.40 6.23 5.05
C ALA A 90 29.94 6.84 6.35
N LYS A 91 29.08 6.94 7.37
CA LYS A 91 29.54 6.77 8.77
C LYS A 91 28.44 6.19 9.67
N GLU A 92 28.81 5.12 10.34
CA GLU A 92 28.06 4.48 11.42
C GLU A 92 28.30 5.23 12.75
N PRO A 93 27.32 5.18 13.68
CA PRO A 93 27.70 4.74 15.03
C PRO A 93 26.69 3.76 15.65
N GLU A 94 27.21 2.79 16.39
CA GLU A 94 26.45 2.02 17.39
C GLU A 94 25.88 2.95 18.47
N ILE A 95 24.67 2.65 18.97
CA ILE A 95 24.29 2.96 20.36
C ILE A 95 23.61 1.73 20.95
N VAL A 96 24.10 1.32 22.12
CA VAL A 96 23.67 0.12 22.84
C VAL A 96 22.58 0.46 23.87
N GLU A 97 21.55 -0.39 23.88
CA GLU A 97 20.68 -0.78 25.02
C GLU A 97 20.68 0.10 26.28
N GLN A 98 19.50 0.64 26.63
CA GLN A 98 19.08 0.64 28.03
C GLN A 98 17.56 0.57 28.21
N ILE A 99 17.13 -0.38 29.03
CA ILE A 99 15.75 -0.60 29.46
C ILE A 99 15.55 0.13 30.80
N ALA A 100 14.44 0.86 30.94
CA ALA A 100 14.02 1.43 32.22
C ALA A 100 12.49 1.51 32.30
N GLU A 101 11.88 0.56 33.02
CA GLU A 101 10.50 0.67 33.48
C GLU A 101 10.38 1.78 34.55
N PRO A 102 9.16 2.28 34.77
CA PRO A 102 8.67 2.26 36.15
C PRO A 102 7.24 1.74 36.25
N GLU A 103 7.07 0.46 36.57
CA GLU A 103 5.88 0.02 37.33
C GLU A 103 6.09 0.32 38.82
N THR A 104 5.15 1.01 39.47
CA THR A 104 4.79 0.71 40.87
C THR A 104 3.45 1.34 41.31
N VAL A 105 2.36 0.60 41.05
CA VAL A 105 1.15 0.36 41.89
C VAL A 105 0.34 1.53 42.49
N LEU A 106 -0.96 1.26 42.63
CA LEU A 106 -2.02 2.02 43.32
C LEU A 106 -2.63 3.20 42.54
N GLN A 107 -3.94 3.45 42.56
CA GLN A 107 -5.20 2.67 42.64
C GLN A 107 -6.31 3.72 42.89
N ASP A 108 -7.52 3.37 42.45
CA ASP A 108 -8.81 3.75 43.03
C ASP A 108 -9.46 5.14 42.78
N GLU A 109 -10.79 5.02 42.76
CA GLU A 109 -11.90 5.98 42.83
C GLU A 109 -12.25 6.93 41.67
N LEU A 110 -13.54 6.82 41.31
CA LEU A 110 -14.33 7.75 40.51
C LEU A 110 -15.02 8.73 41.48
N ASP A 111 -15.08 10.02 41.17
CA ASP A 111 -16.30 10.78 41.42
C ASP A 111 -16.44 11.99 40.48
N VAL A 112 -17.59 12.64 40.50
CA VAL A 112 -18.08 13.56 39.49
C VAL A 112 -18.55 14.88 40.11
N SER A 113 -18.37 15.96 39.36
CA SER A 113 -19.16 17.22 39.41
C SER A 113 -18.64 18.42 40.23
N LYS A 114 -18.56 19.55 39.51
CA LYS A 114 -19.34 20.80 39.76
C LYS A 114 -18.60 22.08 40.22
N VAL A 115 -18.40 23.00 39.24
CA VAL A 115 -18.65 24.49 39.31
C VAL A 115 -17.76 25.30 40.30
N GLU A 116 -17.15 26.44 39.93
CA GLU A 116 -17.75 27.77 39.64
C GLU A 116 -16.80 28.65 38.76
N LEU A 117 -17.19 29.88 38.42
CA LEU A 117 -16.44 30.81 37.54
C LEU A 117 -15.57 31.83 38.29
N GLU A 118 -14.48 32.28 37.64
CA GLU A 118 -13.81 33.62 37.69
C GLU A 118 -12.52 33.52 36.83
N GLU A 119 -11.92 34.55 36.21
CA GLU A 119 -12.44 35.74 35.51
C GLU A 119 -11.39 36.15 34.44
N GLN A 120 -11.65 37.18 33.62
CA GLN A 120 -10.76 37.62 32.50
C GLN A 120 -9.65 38.59 32.97
N PRO A 121 -8.52 38.85 32.23
CA PRO A 121 -8.59 39.59 30.94
C PRO A 121 -7.41 39.53 29.91
N GLN A 122 -7.76 39.70 28.61
CA GLN A 122 -6.96 40.41 27.55
C GLN A 122 -5.60 39.78 27.11
N GLN A 123 -5.04 39.93 25.91
CA GLN A 123 -5.31 40.59 24.60
C GLN A 123 -4.40 39.88 23.53
N LYS A 124 -4.45 40.02 22.19
CA LYS A 124 -5.13 40.95 21.25
C LYS A 124 -5.31 40.30 19.84
N LYS A 125 -6.44 40.61 19.20
CA LYS A 125 -6.92 40.35 17.82
C LYS A 125 -5.91 40.26 16.65
N HIS A 126 -6.16 39.32 15.73
CA HIS A 126 -6.46 39.65 14.32
C HIS A 126 -7.68 38.84 13.85
N VAL A 127 -8.60 39.45 13.07
CA VAL A 127 -9.86 38.83 12.63
C VAL A 127 -10.24 39.35 11.25
N ILE A 128 -10.48 38.43 10.32
CA ILE A 128 -11.29 38.64 9.11
C ILE A 128 -12.23 37.42 9.01
N PRO A 129 -13.57 37.59 9.06
CA PRO A 129 -14.49 36.45 9.21
C PRO A 129 -15.16 36.03 7.88
N SER A 130 -15.33 34.73 7.67
CA SER A 130 -16.23 34.17 6.65
C SER A 130 -16.71 32.75 7.00
N ASN A 131 -17.81 32.69 7.75
CA ASN A 131 -18.78 31.58 7.91
C ASN A 131 -18.32 30.14 7.59
N SER A 132 -18.01 29.36 8.64
CA SER A 132 -18.04 27.89 8.59
C SER A 132 -18.35 27.29 9.96
N ASP A 133 -19.59 27.47 10.47
CA ASP A 133 -20.14 26.73 11.63
C ASP A 133 -20.50 25.26 11.27
N VAL A 134 -19.62 24.66 10.48
CA VAL A 134 -19.51 23.27 10.02
C VAL A 134 -18.00 23.12 9.77
N ASP A 135 -17.22 22.30 10.46
CA ASP A 135 -17.52 21.05 11.15
C ASP A 135 -16.61 20.82 12.37
N VAL A 136 -17.18 20.84 13.59
CA VAL A 136 -16.49 20.32 14.78
C VAL A 136 -16.96 18.90 15.12
N SER A 137 -18.17 18.51 14.70
CA SER A 137 -18.83 17.27 15.15
C SER A 137 -18.46 16.02 14.35
N GLN A 138 -18.25 16.10 13.03
CA GLN A 138 -17.83 14.94 12.24
C GLN A 138 -16.34 14.64 12.45
N LYS A 139 -15.50 15.67 12.72
CA LYS A 139 -14.11 15.49 13.14
C LYS A 139 -13.94 14.59 14.38
N ILE A 140 -14.86 14.63 15.35
CA ILE A 140 -14.77 13.84 16.60
C ILE A 140 -14.74 12.32 16.37
N GLY A 141 -15.30 11.82 15.26
CA GLY A 141 -15.31 10.39 14.93
C GLY A 141 -14.21 9.91 13.97
N LYS A 142 -13.56 10.82 13.23
CA LYS A 142 -12.63 10.47 12.13
C LYS A 142 -11.20 10.35 12.66
N LYS A 143 -10.71 9.12 12.90
CA LYS A 143 -9.28 8.89 13.21
C LYS A 143 -8.38 9.44 12.08
N PRO A 144 -7.45 10.38 12.36
CA PRO A 144 -6.53 10.91 11.35
C PRO A 144 -5.54 9.83 10.90
N ILE A 145 -4.97 9.98 9.70
CA ILE A 145 -4.05 9.01 9.11
C ILE A 145 -2.79 9.70 8.57
N SER A 146 -1.61 9.15 8.86
CA SER A 146 -0.33 9.68 8.35
C SER A 146 -0.11 9.35 6.86
N ASN A 147 -0.63 8.20 6.41
CA ASN A 147 -0.45 7.70 5.05
C ASN A 147 -1.75 7.03 4.56
N ILE A 148 -2.23 7.43 3.38
CA ILE A 148 -3.45 6.91 2.75
C ILE A 148 -3.35 5.40 2.49
N ALA A 149 -2.17 4.89 2.08
CA ALA A 149 -1.94 3.46 1.84
C ALA A 149 -2.13 2.61 3.10
N ALA A 150 -1.80 3.14 4.28
CA ALA A 150 -1.92 2.43 5.56
C ALA A 150 -3.37 2.40 6.10
N ALA A 151 -4.26 3.22 5.53
CA ALA A 151 -5.67 3.30 5.91
C ALA A 151 -6.62 2.49 5.01
N ILE A 152 -6.11 2.00 3.87
CA ILE A 152 -6.86 1.21 2.89
C ILE A 152 -6.60 -0.28 3.14
N GLY A 153 -7.66 -1.05 3.44
CA GLY A 153 -7.55 -2.50 3.60
C GLY A 153 -7.19 -3.21 2.30
N ILE A 154 -6.60 -4.41 2.38
CA ILE A 154 -6.17 -5.20 1.21
C ILE A 154 -7.31 -5.39 0.19
N ASN A 155 -8.53 -5.69 0.66
CA ASN A 155 -9.70 -5.86 -0.20
C ASN A 155 -10.10 -4.54 -0.90
N GLU A 156 -10.08 -3.43 -0.16
CA GLU A 156 -10.40 -2.10 -0.68
C GLU A 156 -9.35 -1.65 -1.70
N ARG A 157 -8.06 -1.92 -1.45
CA ARG A 157 -6.96 -1.65 -2.40
C ARG A 157 -7.21 -2.32 -3.75
N PHE A 158 -7.56 -3.61 -3.76
CA PHE A 158 -7.87 -4.31 -5.02
C PHE A 158 -9.11 -3.72 -5.71
N GLN A 159 -10.12 -3.31 -4.94
CA GLN A 159 -11.32 -2.69 -5.49
C GLN A 159 -11.03 -1.30 -6.10
N PHE A 160 -10.25 -0.44 -5.42
CA PHE A 160 -9.81 0.84 -5.96
C PHE A 160 -8.95 0.67 -7.21
N ILE A 161 -7.95 -0.22 -7.18
CA ILE A 161 -7.08 -0.50 -8.35
C ILE A 161 -7.94 -0.91 -9.56
N LYS A 162 -8.89 -1.83 -9.37
CA LYS A 162 -9.75 -2.34 -10.44
C LYS A 162 -10.69 -1.27 -11.00
N GLU A 163 -11.50 -0.64 -10.14
CA GLU A 163 -12.60 0.22 -10.59
C GLU A 163 -12.20 1.68 -10.82
N LEU A 164 -11.21 2.23 -10.11
CA LEU A 164 -10.78 3.64 -10.24
C LEU A 164 -9.53 3.81 -11.11
N PHE A 165 -8.58 2.88 -11.01
CA PHE A 165 -7.28 2.97 -11.71
C PHE A 165 -7.16 1.98 -12.88
N GLN A 166 -8.29 1.51 -13.42
CA GLN A 166 -8.37 0.67 -14.62
C GLN A 166 -7.50 -0.59 -14.55
N ASN A 167 -7.42 -1.20 -13.35
CA ASN A 167 -6.57 -2.34 -13.01
C ASN A 167 -5.04 -2.07 -13.10
N ASN A 168 -4.61 -0.81 -13.16
CA ASN A 168 -3.20 -0.42 -13.17
C ASN A 168 -2.69 -0.13 -11.74
N VAL A 169 -1.74 -0.97 -11.28
CA VAL A 169 -1.15 -0.89 -9.93
C VAL A 169 -0.17 0.28 -9.79
N GLU A 170 0.52 0.67 -10.87
CA GLU A 170 1.49 1.76 -10.89
C GLU A 170 0.77 3.11 -10.80
N LEU A 171 -0.31 3.31 -11.58
CA LEU A 171 -1.13 4.51 -11.52
C LEU A 171 -1.77 4.70 -10.14
N TYR A 172 -2.25 3.63 -9.50
CA TYR A 172 -2.70 3.66 -8.10
C TYR A 172 -1.56 4.05 -7.15
N THR A 173 -0.38 3.44 -7.28
CA THR A 173 0.72 3.65 -6.33
C THR A 173 1.28 5.07 -6.44
N GLY A 174 1.47 5.58 -7.65
CA GLY A 174 1.84 6.98 -7.89
C GLY A 174 0.77 7.97 -7.44
N ALA A 175 -0.52 7.68 -7.66
CA ALA A 175 -1.61 8.50 -7.13
C ALA A 175 -1.53 8.62 -5.60
N ILE A 176 -1.35 7.49 -4.91
CA ILE A 176 -1.26 7.44 -3.46
C ILE A 176 0.00 8.15 -2.94
N GLN A 177 1.12 8.11 -3.67
CA GLN A 177 2.32 8.88 -3.34
C GLN A 177 2.08 10.39 -3.49
N GLU A 178 1.59 10.86 -4.64
CA GLU A 178 1.26 12.27 -4.86
C GLU A 178 0.24 12.80 -3.83
N LEU A 179 -0.81 12.02 -3.54
CA LEU A 179 -1.81 12.33 -2.51
C LEU A 179 -1.27 12.29 -1.07
N ASN A 180 -0.11 11.66 -0.84
CA ASN A 180 0.62 11.65 0.44
C ASN A 180 1.68 12.77 0.54
N GLU A 181 2.04 13.43 -0.57
CA GLU A 181 3.01 14.54 -0.60
C GLU A 181 2.33 15.91 -0.52
N LEU A 182 1.10 16.03 -1.05
CA LEU A 182 0.32 17.27 -1.00
C LEU A 182 0.04 17.75 0.43
N THR A 183 -0.13 19.07 0.58
CA THR A 183 -0.32 19.78 1.86
C THR A 183 -1.77 20.12 2.20
N SER A 184 -2.71 20.02 1.25
CA SER A 184 -4.12 20.34 1.45
C SER A 184 -5.05 19.40 0.67
N PHE A 185 -6.19 19.07 1.25
CA PHE A 185 -7.26 18.29 0.63
C PHE A 185 -7.80 18.93 -0.65
N GLU A 186 -7.86 20.26 -0.73
CA GLU A 186 -8.34 20.99 -1.92
C GLU A 186 -7.44 20.73 -3.15
N LEU A 187 -6.12 20.68 -2.92
CA LEU A 187 -5.15 20.32 -3.96
C LEU A 187 -5.31 18.85 -4.37
N ALA A 188 -5.52 17.95 -3.40
CA ALA A 188 -5.72 16.52 -3.64
C ALA A 188 -6.98 16.24 -4.47
N TYR A 189 -8.10 16.89 -4.12
CA TYR A 189 -9.36 16.84 -4.88
C TYR A 189 -9.16 17.36 -6.31
N THR A 190 -8.49 18.50 -6.46
CA THR A 190 -8.19 19.10 -7.77
C THR A 190 -7.30 18.20 -8.65
N LEU A 191 -6.33 17.50 -8.04
CA LEU A 191 -5.45 16.57 -8.75
C LEU A 191 -6.22 15.32 -9.20
N LEU A 192 -7.05 14.74 -8.33
CA LEU A 192 -7.95 13.62 -8.66
C LEU A 192 -8.88 13.96 -9.83
N GLN A 193 -9.53 15.12 -9.78
CA GLN A 193 -10.45 15.58 -10.82
C GLN A 193 -9.75 15.78 -12.18
N LYS A 194 -8.52 16.33 -12.19
CA LYS A 194 -7.77 16.61 -13.42
C LYS A 194 -7.05 15.42 -14.04
N LYS A 195 -6.54 14.49 -13.22
CA LYS A 195 -5.61 13.44 -13.67
C LYS A 195 -6.25 12.06 -13.82
N TYR A 196 -7.27 11.74 -13.02
CA TYR A 196 -7.83 10.39 -12.95
C TYR A 196 -9.27 10.27 -13.49
N ASN A 197 -9.90 11.38 -13.87
CA ASN A 197 -11.24 11.43 -14.49
C ASN A 197 -12.27 10.54 -13.76
N LEU A 198 -12.29 10.65 -12.43
CA LEU A 198 -13.12 9.83 -11.56
C LEU A 198 -14.58 10.32 -11.57
N ASP A 199 -15.51 9.37 -11.48
CA ASP A 199 -16.93 9.63 -11.29
C ASP A 199 -17.21 9.93 -9.81
N PHE A 200 -17.31 11.21 -9.46
CA PHE A 200 -17.52 11.65 -8.08
C PHE A 200 -18.93 11.35 -7.54
N ASP A 201 -19.91 10.98 -8.37
CA ASP A 201 -21.22 10.52 -7.91
C ASP A 201 -21.20 9.03 -7.47
N ASN A 202 -20.11 8.31 -7.76
CA ASN A 202 -19.94 6.92 -7.41
C ASN A 202 -19.57 6.72 -5.92
N GLU A 203 -20.30 5.85 -5.22
CA GLU A 203 -20.02 5.48 -3.81
C GLU A 203 -18.55 5.10 -3.56
N LEU A 204 -17.91 4.45 -4.54
CA LEU A 204 -16.55 3.93 -4.42
C LEU A 204 -15.51 5.07 -4.49
N VAL A 205 -15.77 6.11 -5.30
CA VAL A 205 -14.98 7.35 -5.32
C VAL A 205 -15.21 8.16 -4.04
N GLN A 206 -16.46 8.24 -3.56
CA GLN A 206 -16.79 8.91 -2.30
C GLN A 206 -16.10 8.25 -1.09
N ARG A 207 -16.03 6.90 -1.05
CA ARG A 207 -15.24 6.18 -0.04
C ARG A 207 -13.75 6.47 -0.15
N PHE A 208 -13.18 6.42 -1.36
CA PHE A 208 -11.78 6.76 -1.58
C PHE A 208 -11.46 8.17 -1.09
N LEU A 209 -12.30 9.15 -1.48
CA LEU A 209 -12.15 10.55 -1.10
C LEU A 209 -12.30 10.76 0.42
N SER A 210 -13.18 10.01 1.09
CA SER A 210 -13.31 10.01 2.55
C SER A 210 -12.06 9.50 3.29
N ILE A 211 -11.25 8.64 2.64
CA ILE A 211 -9.95 8.21 3.19
C ILE A 211 -8.89 9.30 2.92
N VAL A 212 -8.89 9.91 1.72
CA VAL A 212 -8.00 11.04 1.39
C VAL A 212 -8.24 12.23 2.32
N GLU A 213 -9.49 12.60 2.58
CA GLU A 213 -9.89 13.65 3.54
C GLU A 213 -9.25 13.44 4.91
N ARG A 214 -9.29 12.19 5.42
CA ARG A 214 -8.77 11.82 6.75
C ARG A 214 -7.25 11.98 6.91
N ARG A 215 -6.49 12.21 5.84
CA ARG A 215 -5.07 12.60 5.92
C ARG A 215 -4.87 14.07 6.32
N TYR A 216 -5.86 14.93 6.08
CA TYR A 216 -5.76 16.39 6.24
C TYR A 216 -6.61 16.97 7.40
N LEU A 217 -6.94 16.14 8.41
CA LEU A 217 -7.86 16.50 9.50
C LEU A 217 -7.20 17.17 10.72
#